data_AF-A0A0C9TS48-F1
#
_entry.id   AF-A0A0C9TS48-F1
#
_cell.length_a   1.000
_cell.length_b   1.000
_cell.length_c   1.000
_cell.angle_alpha   90.00
_cell.angle_beta   90.00
_cell.angle_gamma   90.00
#
_symmetry.space_group_name_H-M   'P 1'
#
loop_
_entity.id
_entity.type
_entity.pdbx_description
1 polymer ?
#
loop_
_entity_poly.entity_id
_entity_poly.type
_entity_poly.pdbx_seq_one_letter_code
_entity_poly.pdbx_strand_id
1 'polypeptide(L)'
;MSIFEPKVTVAILRNSSIIPPNERTKFEAKWASSVKARVTAWKNLPSQKKSPRPICQLEWEAEVVEYVTLLSKKVRPCKKGDAPSKLSLNVPILGPHFVPPSYMHVNKRPGVVNITPEIQYLKPINILHPFYYPELACCPQCQSRTKVTWEGWTATGARDVHGVTCEEVALGLQL
;
A
#
# COMPACT_ATOMS: atom_id res chain seq x y z
N MET A 1 -4.31 12.91 4.64
CA MET A 1 -3.05 12.54 3.95
C MET A 1 -2.13 11.88 4.97
N SER A 2 -1.60 10.71 4.65
CA SER A 2 -0.70 9.96 5.53
C SER A 2 0.66 9.84 4.87
N ILE A 3 1.70 10.33 5.55
CA ILE A 3 3.06 10.24 5.04
C ILE A 3 3.54 8.80 5.18
N PHE A 4 4.02 8.23 4.08
CA PHE A 4 4.45 6.84 4.03
C PHE A 4 5.93 6.73 3.73
N GLU A 5 6.71 6.46 4.78
CA GLU A 5 8.13 6.16 4.71
C GLU A 5 8.32 4.62 4.72
N PRO A 6 8.56 3.95 3.58
CA PRO A 6 8.54 2.48 3.52
C PRO A 6 9.45 1.83 4.55
N LYS A 7 10.71 2.28 4.63
CA LYS A 7 11.71 1.74 5.57
C LYS A 7 11.30 1.90 7.03
N VAL A 8 10.74 3.05 7.39
CA VAL A 8 10.30 3.33 8.77
C VAL A 8 9.08 2.49 9.10
N THR A 9 8.11 2.45 8.21
CA THR A 9 6.89 1.65 8.39
C THR A 9 7.22 0.16 8.54
N VAL A 10 8.08 -0.39 7.67
CA VAL A 10 8.54 -1.79 7.78
C VAL A 10 9.23 -2.04 9.11
N ALA A 11 10.10 -1.13 9.57
CA ALA A 11 10.77 -1.25 10.87
C ALA A 11 9.79 -1.21 12.06
N ILE A 12 8.76 -0.36 12.00
CA ILE A 12 7.69 -0.31 13.00
C ILE A 12 6.92 -1.64 12.99
N LEU A 13 6.49 -2.11 11.82
CA LEU A 13 5.70 -3.34 11.69
C LEU A 13 6.48 -4.58 12.14
N ARG A 14 7.77 -4.67 11.78
CA ARG A 14 8.68 -5.72 12.24
C ARG A 14 8.72 -5.82 13.76
N ASN A 15 8.70 -4.68 14.45
CA ASN A 15 8.79 -4.62 15.90
C ASN A 15 7.42 -4.61 16.60
N SER A 16 6.33 -4.52 15.85
CA SER A 16 4.97 -4.53 16.38
C SER A 16 4.51 -5.93 16.78
N SER A 17 3.38 -6.01 17.49
CA SER A 17 2.83 -7.29 17.98
C SER A 17 2.25 -8.19 16.89
N ILE A 18 2.14 -7.72 15.64
CA ILE A 18 1.56 -8.52 14.54
C ILE A 18 2.57 -9.48 13.91
N ILE A 19 3.87 -9.23 14.13
CA ILE A 19 4.99 -10.03 13.62
C ILE A 19 5.73 -10.67 14.81
N PRO A 20 5.65 -11.99 14.97
CA PRO A 20 6.39 -12.71 16.01
C PRO A 20 7.92 -12.50 15.88
N PRO A 21 8.68 -12.45 16.99
CA PRO A 21 10.13 -12.21 16.94
C PRO A 21 10.92 -13.20 16.06
N ASN A 22 10.52 -14.48 16.07
CA ASN A 22 11.11 -15.55 15.26
C ASN A 22 10.77 -15.45 13.76
N GLU A 23 9.80 -14.63 13.37
CA GLU A 23 9.39 -14.44 11.98
C GLU A 23 9.90 -13.13 11.37
N ARG A 24 10.53 -12.25 12.15
CA ARG A 24 10.93 -10.89 11.71
C ARG A 24 11.81 -10.90 10.45
N THR A 25 12.82 -11.76 10.39
CA THR A 25 13.70 -11.86 9.22
C THR A 25 12.96 -12.41 7.99
N LYS A 26 12.09 -13.41 8.19
CA LYS A 26 11.25 -13.98 7.13
C LYS A 26 10.25 -12.94 6.60
N PHE A 27 9.71 -12.12 7.50
CA PHE A 27 8.80 -11.03 7.17
C PHE A 27 9.45 -10.02 6.23
N GLU A 28 10.64 -9.52 6.57
CA GLU A 28 11.36 -8.57 5.71
C GLU A 28 11.71 -9.15 4.34
N ALA A 29 12.19 -10.40 4.30
CA ALA A 29 12.50 -11.08 3.05
C ALA A 29 11.24 -11.27 2.18
N LYS A 30 10.12 -11.67 2.80
CA LYS A 30 8.83 -11.83 2.12
C LYS A 30 8.30 -10.50 1.61
N TRP A 31 8.41 -9.44 2.40
CA TRP A 31 8.00 -8.09 2.03
C TRP A 31 8.77 -7.63 0.79
N ALA A 32 10.10 -7.66 0.85
CA ALA A 32 10.96 -7.26 -0.27
C ALA A 32 10.71 -8.10 -1.54
N SER A 33 10.52 -9.41 -1.39
CA SER A 33 10.18 -10.30 -2.50
C SER A 33 8.82 -9.95 -3.12
N SER A 34 7.81 -9.65 -2.30
CA SER A 34 6.46 -9.31 -2.76
C SER A 34 6.44 -7.97 -3.49
N VAL A 35 7.15 -6.96 -2.97
CA VAL A 35 7.35 -5.66 -3.62
C VAL A 35 8.06 -5.85 -4.96
N LYS A 36 9.19 -6.57 -4.98
CA LYS A 36 9.95 -6.82 -6.22
C LYS A 36 9.12 -7.54 -7.29
N ALA A 37 8.35 -8.55 -6.89
CA ALA A 37 7.48 -9.29 -7.80
C ALA A 37 6.41 -8.37 -8.42
N ARG A 38 5.76 -7.53 -7.60
CA ARG A 38 4.75 -6.57 -8.04
C ARG A 38 5.33 -5.53 -9.00
N VAL A 39 6.47 -4.94 -8.65
CA VAL A 39 7.19 -3.98 -9.50
C VAL A 39 7.56 -4.62 -10.84
N THR A 40 8.04 -5.86 -10.83
CA THR A 40 8.40 -6.59 -12.07
C THR A 40 7.17 -6.83 -12.93
N ALA A 41 6.04 -7.25 -12.33
CA ALA A 41 4.80 -7.43 -13.05
C ALA A 41 4.32 -6.12 -13.69
N TRP A 42 4.33 -5.02 -12.94
CA TRP A 42 3.90 -3.70 -13.44
C TRP A 42 4.82 -3.12 -14.51
N LYS A 43 6.15 -3.32 -14.38
CA LYS A 43 7.13 -2.93 -15.41
C LYS A 43 6.84 -3.58 -16.76
N ASN A 44 6.33 -4.80 -16.76
CA ASN A 44 6.06 -5.57 -17.98
C ASN A 44 4.68 -5.29 -18.60
N LEU A 45 3.86 -4.44 -17.99
CA LEU A 45 2.52 -4.13 -18.51
C LEU A 45 2.60 -3.35 -19.84
N PRO A 46 1.67 -3.59 -20.78
CA PRO A 46 1.60 -2.81 -22.02
C PRO A 46 1.41 -1.30 -21.80
N SER A 47 0.71 -0.90 -20.73
CA SER A 47 0.52 0.51 -20.35
C SER A 47 1.85 1.20 -20.06
N GLN A 48 2.78 0.48 -19.43
CA GLN A 48 4.11 1.00 -19.10
C GLN A 48 4.97 1.26 -20.35
N LYS A 49 4.71 0.56 -21.46
CA LYS A 49 5.35 0.84 -22.75
C LYS A 49 4.82 2.09 -23.43
N LYS A 50 3.54 2.43 -23.21
CA LYS A 50 2.87 3.59 -23.81
C LYS A 50 3.08 4.87 -23.01
N SER A 51 3.06 4.77 -21.69
CA SER A 51 3.26 5.87 -20.75
C SER A 51 4.08 5.36 -19.56
N PRO A 52 5.43 5.47 -19.62
CA PRO A 52 6.30 4.89 -18.62
C PRO A 52 6.19 5.65 -17.30
N ARG A 53 5.73 4.98 -16.24
CA ARG A 53 5.89 5.48 -14.87
C ARG A 53 7.34 5.33 -14.39
N PRO A 54 7.89 6.30 -13.65
CA PRO A 54 9.20 6.14 -13.01
C PRO A 54 9.26 4.88 -12.15
N ILE A 55 10.41 4.20 -12.14
CA ILE A 55 10.59 2.96 -11.37
C ILE A 55 10.41 3.20 -9.87
N CYS A 56 10.91 4.33 -9.36
CA CYS A 56 10.74 4.75 -7.97
C CYS A 56 9.26 4.89 -7.58
N GLN A 57 8.40 5.35 -8.49
CA GLN A 57 6.96 5.43 -8.28
C GLN A 57 6.35 4.03 -8.15
N LEU A 58 6.69 3.10 -9.06
CA LEU A 58 6.19 1.73 -8.99
C LEU A 58 6.63 1.01 -7.70
N GLU A 59 7.87 1.24 -7.26
CA GLU A 59 8.40 0.69 -6.01
C GLU A 59 7.65 1.24 -4.80
N TRP A 60 7.48 2.57 -4.71
CA TRP A 60 6.77 3.19 -3.60
C TRP A 60 5.29 2.79 -3.55
N GLU A 61 4.60 2.73 -4.70
CA GLU A 61 3.22 2.22 -4.78
C GLU A 61 3.13 0.75 -4.32
N ALA A 62 4.10 -0.09 -4.73
CA ALA A 62 4.11 -1.50 -4.34
C ALA A 62 4.32 -1.70 -2.83
N GLU A 63 5.11 -0.83 -2.19
CA GLU A 63 5.29 -0.78 -0.73
C GLU A 63 3.98 -0.41 -0.01
N VAL A 64 3.25 0.59 -0.50
CA VAL A 64 1.93 0.97 0.02
C VAL A 64 0.93 -0.19 -0.12
N VAL A 65 0.93 -0.85 -1.27
CA VAL A 65 0.07 -2.02 -1.50
C VAL A 65 0.36 -3.16 -0.53
N GLU A 66 1.64 -3.44 -0.27
CA GLU A 66 2.02 -4.50 0.66
C GLU A 66 1.58 -4.17 2.09
N TYR A 67 1.73 -2.90 2.49
CA TYR A 67 1.24 -2.39 3.76
C TYR A 67 -0.27 -2.61 3.94
N VAL A 68 -1.08 -2.14 2.99
CA VAL A 68 -2.54 -2.27 3.06
C VAL A 68 -2.97 -3.74 3.04
N THR A 69 -2.31 -4.56 2.23
CA THR A 69 -2.54 -6.01 2.15
C THR A 69 -2.27 -6.69 3.49
N LEU A 70 -1.22 -6.27 4.20
CA LEU A 70 -0.89 -6.81 5.52
C LEU A 70 -1.94 -6.43 6.54
N LEU A 71 -2.33 -5.16 6.61
CA LEU A 71 -3.35 -4.69 7.55
C LEU A 71 -4.70 -5.36 7.32
N SER A 72 -5.13 -5.43 6.06
CA SER A 72 -6.41 -6.03 5.72
C SER A 72 -6.46 -7.52 6.09
N LYS A 73 -5.37 -8.27 5.87
CA LYS A 73 -5.25 -9.67 6.29
C LYS A 73 -5.33 -9.85 7.81
N LYS A 74 -4.83 -8.89 8.60
CA LYS A 74 -4.86 -8.96 10.07
C LYS A 74 -6.22 -8.60 10.66
N VAL A 75 -7.00 -7.77 9.99
CA VAL A 75 -8.34 -7.35 10.44
C VAL A 75 -9.44 -8.26 9.90
N ARG A 76 -9.22 -8.91 8.75
CA ARG A 76 -10.21 -9.80 8.13
C ARG A 76 -10.58 -10.94 9.10
N PRO A 77 -11.89 -11.24 9.28
CA PRO A 77 -12.31 -12.35 10.12
C PRO A 77 -11.81 -13.69 9.55
N CYS A 78 -11.31 -14.55 10.43
CA CYS A 78 -10.78 -15.87 10.05
C CYS A 78 -11.89 -16.82 9.58
N LYS A 79 -13.13 -16.66 10.07
CA LYS A 79 -14.30 -17.47 9.69
C LYS A 79 -15.47 -16.58 9.31
N LYS A 80 -16.39 -17.12 8.48
CA LYS A 80 -17.64 -16.44 8.13
C LYS A 80 -18.48 -16.25 9.40
N GLY A 81 -18.79 -15.00 9.75
CA GLY A 81 -19.61 -14.64 10.91
C GLY A 81 -18.81 -14.12 12.12
N ASP A 82 -17.48 -14.27 12.13
CA ASP A 82 -16.66 -13.71 13.20
C ASP A 82 -16.58 -12.18 13.09
N ALA A 83 -16.49 -11.51 14.23
CA ALA A 83 -16.19 -10.09 14.29
C ALA A 83 -14.77 -9.83 13.73
N PRO A 84 -14.54 -8.69 13.04
CA PRO A 84 -13.20 -8.30 12.60
C PRO A 84 -12.23 -8.18 13.78
N SER A 85 -11.01 -8.67 13.60
CA SER A 85 -9.95 -8.53 14.60
C SER A 85 -9.51 -7.07 14.71
N LYS A 86 -9.31 -6.57 15.93
CA LYS A 86 -8.80 -5.21 16.15
C LYS A 86 -7.27 -5.19 15.94
N LEU A 87 -6.77 -4.12 15.31
CA LEU A 87 -5.32 -3.88 15.24
C LEU A 87 -4.78 -3.49 16.60
N SER A 88 -3.54 -3.90 16.86
CA SER A 88 -2.79 -3.49 18.06
C SER A 88 -2.43 -2.01 17.99
N LEU A 89 -2.35 -1.35 19.15
CA LEU A 89 -1.98 0.06 19.29
C LEU A 89 -0.60 0.38 18.69
N ASN A 90 0.30 -0.62 18.63
CA ASN A 90 1.66 -0.45 18.11
C ASN A 90 1.72 -0.56 16.57
N VAL A 91 0.57 -0.70 15.89
CA VAL A 91 0.48 -0.77 14.44
C VAL A 91 -0.09 0.55 13.93
N PRO A 92 0.67 1.33 13.14
CA PRO A 92 0.16 2.58 12.60
C PRO A 92 -0.98 2.28 11.62
N ILE A 93 -2.02 3.10 11.64
CA ILE A 93 -3.09 3.11 10.65
C ILE A 93 -2.85 4.33 9.76
N LEU A 94 -2.28 4.10 8.59
CA LEU A 94 -1.99 5.09 7.55
C LEU A 94 -2.99 4.92 6.40
N GLY A 95 -3.25 5.97 5.63
CA GLY A 95 -4.15 5.98 4.48
C GLY A 95 -5.49 6.67 4.77
N PRO A 96 -6.47 6.58 3.85
CA PRO A 96 -6.41 5.96 2.52
C PRO A 96 -5.56 6.73 1.50
N HIS A 97 -5.34 8.03 1.72
CA HIS A 97 -4.52 8.86 0.86
C HIS A 97 -3.08 8.94 1.40
N PHE A 98 -2.16 8.27 0.72
CA PHE A 98 -0.75 8.20 1.07
C PHE A 98 0.08 9.23 0.30
N VAL A 99 1.01 9.87 1.00
CA VAL A 99 1.89 10.89 0.45
C VAL A 99 3.34 10.44 0.65
N PRO A 100 4.21 10.61 -0.34
CA PRO A 100 5.62 10.27 -0.21
C PRO A 100 6.31 11.12 0.88
N PRO A 101 7.45 10.66 1.42
CA PRO A 101 8.21 11.42 2.40
C PRO A 101 8.69 12.75 1.81
N SER A 102 8.45 13.84 2.53
CA SER A 102 8.98 15.15 2.14
C SER A 102 10.44 15.33 2.55
N TYR A 103 11.08 16.38 2.03
CA TYR A 103 12.45 16.78 2.38
C TYR A 103 12.71 16.86 3.89
N MET A 104 11.72 17.33 4.65
CA MET A 104 11.81 17.40 6.12
C MET A 104 12.04 16.02 6.75
N HIS A 105 11.40 14.98 6.24
CA HIS A 105 11.57 13.62 6.74
C HIS A 105 12.97 13.10 6.44
N VAL A 106 13.44 13.30 5.20
CA VAL A 106 14.79 12.88 4.78
C VAL A 106 15.86 13.56 5.63
N ASN A 107 15.76 14.88 5.81
CA ASN A 107 16.76 15.67 6.53
C ASN A 107 16.83 15.38 8.03
N LYS A 108 15.70 15.05 8.66
CA LYS A 108 15.63 14.86 10.12
C LYS A 108 15.91 13.42 10.53
N ARG A 109 16.00 12.48 9.58
CA ARG A 109 16.36 11.08 9.86
C ARG A 109 17.89 10.93 9.88
N PRO A 110 18.47 10.28 10.91
CA PRO A 110 19.91 10.03 10.92
C PRO A 110 20.31 9.10 9.78
N GLY A 111 21.35 9.46 9.02
CA GLY A 111 21.97 8.59 8.02
C GLY A 111 21.40 8.65 6.59
N VAL A 112 20.49 9.58 6.25
CA VAL A 112 20.02 9.77 4.87
C VAL A 112 20.62 11.04 4.27
N VAL A 113 21.82 10.94 3.69
CA VAL A 113 22.51 12.07 3.03
C VAL A 113 22.14 12.16 1.53
N ASN A 114 21.49 11.14 0.97
CA ASN A 114 21.09 11.15 -0.45
C ASN A 114 19.65 11.62 -0.60
N ILE A 115 19.48 12.95 -0.70
CA ILE A 115 18.26 13.54 -1.25
C ILE A 115 18.27 13.23 -2.75
N THR A 116 17.57 12.16 -3.14
CA THR A 116 17.36 11.81 -4.54
C THR A 116 16.14 12.58 -5.07
N PRO A 117 16.31 13.46 -6.09
CA PRO A 117 15.20 14.21 -6.67
C PRO A 117 14.01 13.34 -7.08
N GLU A 118 14.28 12.09 -7.46
CA GLU A 118 13.28 11.11 -7.89
C GLU A 118 12.27 10.74 -6.80
N ILE A 119 12.60 10.92 -5.52
CA ILE A 119 11.66 10.71 -4.40
C ILE A 119 10.76 11.94 -4.20
N GLN A 120 11.23 13.13 -4.60
CA GLN A 120 10.50 14.39 -4.43
C GLN A 120 9.36 14.56 -5.43
N TYR A 121 9.45 13.90 -6.59
CA TYR A 121 8.43 13.93 -7.64
C TYR A 121 7.48 12.73 -7.61
N LEU A 122 7.51 11.93 -6.54
CA LEU A 122 6.55 10.85 -6.37
C LEU A 122 5.13 11.44 -6.26
N LYS A 123 4.20 10.86 -7.01
CA LYS A 123 2.79 11.25 -6.95
C LYS A 123 2.14 10.56 -5.74
N PRO A 124 1.38 11.29 -4.91
CA PRO A 124 0.56 10.68 -3.87
C PRO A 124 -0.39 9.62 -4.43
N ILE A 125 -0.71 8.61 -3.61
CA ILE A 125 -1.61 7.51 -4.00
C ILE A 125 -2.82 7.43 -3.08
N ASN A 126 -4.01 7.44 -3.67
CA ASN A 126 -5.26 7.15 -2.97
C ASN A 126 -5.63 5.67 -3.14
N ILE A 127 -5.76 4.95 -2.02
CA ILE A 127 -6.06 3.53 -1.99
C ILE A 127 -7.56 3.29 -1.82
N LEU A 128 -8.17 2.68 -2.83
CA LEU A 128 -9.57 2.26 -2.82
C LEU A 128 -9.65 0.79 -2.35
N HIS A 129 -9.79 0.60 -1.04
CA HIS A 129 -9.86 -0.73 -0.42
C HIS A 129 -10.96 -0.78 0.65
N PRO A 130 -11.70 -1.90 0.82
CA PRO A 130 -12.69 -2.09 1.89
C PRO A 130 -12.19 -1.91 3.33
N PHE A 131 -10.87 -1.76 3.50
CA PHE A 131 -10.25 -1.50 4.80
C PHE A 131 -10.46 -0.04 5.21
N TYR A 132 -10.46 0.87 4.23
CA TYR A 132 -10.71 2.30 4.43
C TYR A 132 -12.15 2.70 4.12
N TYR A 133 -12.78 1.99 3.18
CA TYR A 133 -14.11 2.28 2.67
C TYR A 133 -15.00 1.03 2.82
N PRO A 134 -15.53 0.73 4.02
CA PRO A 134 -16.31 -0.48 4.27
C PRO A 134 -17.52 -0.66 3.34
N GLU A 135 -18.07 0.45 2.84
CA GLU A 135 -19.13 0.49 1.83
C GLU A 135 -18.77 -0.21 0.52
N LEU A 136 -17.48 -0.29 0.18
CA LEU A 136 -17.03 -1.03 -1.00
C LEU A 136 -17.26 -2.54 -0.84
N ALA A 137 -17.35 -3.08 0.38
CA ALA A 137 -17.48 -4.52 0.65
C ALA A 137 -18.81 -5.16 0.19
N CYS A 138 -19.57 -4.50 -0.69
CA CYS A 138 -20.77 -5.02 -1.32
C CYS A 138 -20.74 -4.77 -2.83
N CYS A 139 -21.46 -5.59 -3.59
CA CYS A 139 -21.63 -5.36 -5.02
C CYS A 139 -22.43 -4.07 -5.22
N PRO A 140 -21.96 -3.08 -6.00
CA PRO A 140 -22.69 -1.83 -6.19
C PRO A 140 -24.04 -2.03 -6.92
N GLN A 141 -24.18 -3.11 -7.70
CA GLN A 141 -25.38 -3.38 -8.49
C GLN A 141 -26.47 -4.11 -7.69
N CYS A 142 -26.11 -5.12 -6.88
CA CYS A 142 -27.08 -5.94 -6.16
C CYS A 142 -26.97 -5.86 -4.63
N GLN A 143 -26.04 -5.04 -4.12
CA GLN A 143 -25.74 -4.82 -2.70
C GLN A 143 -25.39 -6.10 -1.91
N SER A 144 -25.18 -7.21 -2.60
CA SER A 144 -24.78 -8.47 -1.97
C SER A 144 -23.38 -8.34 -1.38
N ARG A 145 -23.25 -8.70 -0.10
CA ARG A 145 -21.97 -8.81 0.63
C ARG A 145 -21.40 -10.23 0.65
N THR A 146 -22.22 -11.22 0.30
CA THR A 146 -21.90 -12.65 0.42
C THR A 146 -21.25 -13.24 -0.84
N LYS A 147 -21.48 -12.63 -2.01
CA LYS A 147 -20.95 -13.10 -3.30
C LYS A 147 -19.71 -12.33 -3.80
N VAL A 148 -19.26 -11.31 -3.07
CA VAL A 148 -18.12 -10.49 -3.45
C VAL A 148 -16.83 -11.09 -2.89
N THR A 149 -16.00 -11.64 -3.78
CA THR A 149 -14.65 -12.09 -3.46
C THR A 149 -13.66 -11.15 -4.11
N TRP A 150 -12.98 -10.35 -3.30
CA TRP A 150 -11.90 -9.49 -3.78
C TRP A 150 -10.70 -10.35 -4.17
N GLU A 151 -10.52 -10.57 -5.47
CA GLU A 151 -9.54 -11.52 -6.01
C GLU A 151 -8.11 -10.97 -6.01
N GLY A 152 -7.95 -9.65 -5.99
CA GLY A 152 -6.63 -9.03 -5.90
C GLY A 152 -6.63 -7.54 -6.22
N TRP A 153 -5.44 -6.94 -6.14
CA TRP A 153 -5.20 -5.58 -6.61
C TRP A 153 -5.35 -5.53 -8.13
N THR A 154 -5.81 -4.40 -8.66
CA THR A 154 -5.99 -4.22 -10.10
C THR A 154 -4.70 -4.57 -10.85
N ALA A 155 -4.77 -5.56 -11.75
CA ALA A 155 -3.60 -6.04 -12.50
C ALA A 155 -2.96 -4.97 -13.39
N THR A 156 -3.71 -3.93 -13.75
CA THR A 156 -3.24 -2.83 -14.63
C THR A 156 -2.41 -1.75 -13.91
N GLY A 157 -2.18 -1.90 -12.60
CA GLY A 157 -1.48 -0.91 -11.78
C GLY A 157 -2.31 0.35 -11.50
N ALA A 158 -1.68 1.37 -10.92
CA ALA A 158 -2.36 2.62 -10.55
C ALA A 158 -2.83 3.41 -11.78
N ARG A 159 -3.80 4.28 -11.61
CA ARG A 159 -4.34 5.19 -12.64
C ARG A 159 -4.05 6.63 -12.23
N ASP A 160 -3.57 7.44 -13.16
CA ASP A 160 -3.42 8.88 -12.92
C ASP A 160 -4.80 9.51 -12.70
N VAL A 161 -4.90 10.35 -11.68
CA VAL A 161 -6.08 11.14 -11.34
C VAL A 161 -5.64 12.57 -11.06
N HIS A 162 -6.46 13.54 -11.49
CA HIS A 162 -6.18 14.94 -11.23
C HIS A 162 -6.61 15.29 -9.82
N GLY A 163 -5.64 15.46 -8.92
CA GLY A 163 -5.87 16.03 -7.61
C GLY A 163 -6.09 17.54 -7.72
N VAL A 164 -6.66 18.13 -6.65
CA VAL A 164 -6.93 19.58 -6.61
C VAL A 164 -5.63 20.39 -6.53
N THR A 165 -4.61 19.87 -5.84
CA THR A 165 -3.36 20.58 -5.57
C THR A 165 -2.16 20.01 -6.32
N CYS A 166 -2.18 18.72 -6.64
CA CYS A 166 -1.12 18.04 -7.35
C CYS A 166 -1.68 16.86 -8.15
N GLU A 167 -0.91 16.40 -9.13
CA GLU A 167 -1.20 15.14 -9.80
C GLU A 167 -1.10 13.98 -8.82
N GLU A 168 -2.09 13.10 -8.83
CA GLU A 168 -2.22 11.98 -7.92
C GLU A 168 -2.42 10.69 -8.71
N VAL A 169 -2.34 9.55 -8.03
CA VAL A 169 -2.71 8.26 -8.59
C VAL A 169 -3.73 7.56 -7.69
N ALA A 170 -4.60 6.78 -8.29
CA ALA A 170 -5.54 5.92 -7.59
C ALA A 170 -5.26 4.46 -7.87
N LEU A 171 -5.36 3.62 -6.84
CA LEU A 171 -5.23 2.17 -6.97
C LEU A 171 -6.26 1.48 -6.09
N GLY A 172 -6.91 0.46 -6.64
CA GLY A 172 -7.95 -0.27 -5.95
C GLY A 172 -7.82 -1.78 -6.07
N LEU A 173 -8.74 -2.47 -5.41
CA LEU A 173 -8.97 -3.89 -5.63
C LEU A 173 -9.93 -4.11 -6.81
N GLN A 174 -9.77 -5.27 -7.45
CA GLN A 174 -10.68 -5.78 -8.45
C GLN A 174 -11.73 -6.68 -7.78
N LEU A 175 -13.00 -6.43 -8.12
CA LEU A 175 -14.17 -7.24 -7.74
C LEU A 175 -14.28 -8.50 -8.60
#